data_AF-V4B5F1-F1
#
_entry.id   AF-V4B5F1-F1
#
_cell.length_a   1.000
_cell.length_b   1.000
_cell.length_c   1.000
_cell.angle_alpha   90.00
_cell.angle_beta   90.00
_cell.angle_gamma   90.00
#
_symmetry.space_group_name_H-M   'P 1'
#
loop_
_entity.id
_entity.type
_entity.pdbx_description
1 polymer ?
#
loop_
_entity_poly.entity_id
_entity_poly.type
_entity_poly.pdbx_seq_one_letter_code
_entity_poly.pdbx_strand_id
1 'polypeptide(L)'
;MLTDIAECQLCLPGYYCDLTALEYPRGLCDAGFYCTEGSNSSNPSLTTATGGPCPVGTYCETGSSQPVNCVAGTYNNLEQQQSCLDCPVGYYCEEKAISTTECAPSHGVVTPKVCPAGFYCYNGTKTDREYPCPLGTYSNTTSLESLTECRDCPPGYYCEAENITEPTSKCFAGYYCVLASATPAPSLSSVGGPCPQGTYCPKGSSQTIPCPQGTYGDRPLLTALSECSVCPPGEYCAISGLSAPNGSCLAGYFCTNASEEANPVGKSYGDECPVGYYCPDHSYQPTACPAGTYQPFNRRVNDSDCIPCSPGKFCNITGAGQEAGDCNEGFYCIGRASAPSPYDGITGNICPSGSYCPVASPQHYYCPNGTYTNHSGAAVCYDCPDGHYCVNRDRADPCLPGMFDVILGEI
;
A
#
# COMPACT_ATOMS: atom_id res chain seq x y z
N MET A 1 -29.10 93.07 -29.09
CA MET A 1 -29.58 93.30 -27.71
C MET A 1 -30.93 92.63 -27.61
N LEU A 2 -31.10 91.76 -26.61
CA LEU A 2 -32.35 91.01 -26.39
C LEU A 2 -33.49 92.00 -26.11
N THR A 3 -34.69 91.75 -26.64
CA THR A 3 -35.84 92.66 -26.55
C THR A 3 -36.83 92.28 -25.44
N ASP A 4 -36.71 91.09 -24.87
CA ASP A 4 -37.55 90.55 -23.81
C ASP A 4 -36.71 89.73 -22.80
N ILE A 5 -37.11 89.73 -21.52
CA ILE A 5 -36.47 88.91 -20.47
C ILE A 5 -36.62 87.41 -20.74
N ALA A 6 -37.64 87.00 -21.50
CA ALA A 6 -37.84 85.63 -21.94
C ALA A 6 -36.78 85.16 -22.96
N GLU A 7 -35.98 86.06 -23.53
CA GLU A 7 -34.87 85.73 -24.43
C GLU A 7 -33.57 85.42 -23.67
N CYS A 8 -33.53 85.62 -22.34
CA CYS A 8 -32.42 85.22 -21.48
C CYS A 8 -32.39 83.69 -21.35
N GLN A 9 -31.26 83.08 -21.68
CA GLN A 9 -31.06 81.63 -21.51
C GLN A 9 -30.69 81.30 -20.06
N LEU A 10 -31.18 80.15 -19.58
CA LEU A 10 -30.71 79.58 -18.31
C LEU A 10 -29.25 79.15 -18.44
N CYS A 11 -28.55 79.11 -17.31
CA CYS A 11 -27.17 78.65 -17.30
C CYS A 11 -27.07 77.21 -17.81
N LEU A 12 -26.09 76.94 -18.68
CA LEU A 12 -25.91 75.62 -19.29
C LEU A 12 -25.62 74.55 -18.23
N PRO A 13 -26.13 73.31 -18.39
CA PRO A 13 -25.79 72.20 -17.50
C PRO A 13 -24.27 71.99 -17.41
N GLY A 14 -23.76 71.76 -16.20
CA GLY A 14 -22.32 71.65 -15.91
C GLY A 14 -21.62 72.99 -15.65
N TYR A 15 -22.33 74.12 -15.79
CA TYR A 15 -21.81 75.47 -15.57
C TYR A 15 -22.64 76.23 -14.52
N TYR A 16 -22.07 77.33 -13.99
CA TYR A 16 -22.77 78.21 -13.05
C TYR A 16 -22.72 79.69 -13.47
N CYS A 17 -23.76 80.42 -13.08
CA CYS A 17 -23.99 81.82 -13.42
C CYS A 17 -24.43 82.60 -12.16
N ASP A 18 -23.48 83.10 -11.38
CA ASP A 18 -23.72 83.71 -10.06
C ASP A 18 -23.90 85.24 -10.09
N LEU A 19 -23.69 85.87 -11.26
CA LEU A 19 -23.83 87.30 -11.47
C LEU A 19 -24.91 87.62 -12.51
N THR A 20 -25.46 88.83 -12.43
CA THR A 20 -26.39 89.37 -13.43
C THR A 20 -25.65 89.89 -14.66
N ALA A 21 -26.30 89.88 -15.83
CA ALA A 21 -25.79 90.43 -17.10
C ALA A 21 -24.53 89.74 -17.65
N LEU A 22 -24.40 88.42 -17.45
CA LEU A 22 -23.35 87.59 -18.06
C LEU A 22 -23.63 87.33 -19.56
N GLU A 23 -22.61 87.44 -20.40
CA GLU A 23 -22.67 87.09 -21.84
C GLU A 23 -22.30 85.62 -22.10
N TYR A 24 -21.60 84.98 -21.16
CA TYR A 24 -21.20 83.57 -21.18
C TYR A 24 -21.20 82.99 -19.74
N PRO A 25 -21.30 81.66 -19.55
CA PRO A 25 -21.25 81.07 -18.22
C PRO A 25 -19.97 81.43 -17.48
N ARG A 26 -20.06 81.68 -16.16
CA ARG A 26 -18.93 82.21 -15.39
C ARG A 26 -17.83 81.17 -15.16
N GLY A 27 -18.20 79.88 -15.07
CA GLY A 27 -17.26 78.78 -14.97
C GLY A 27 -17.94 77.42 -14.96
N LEU A 28 -17.12 76.36 -14.93
CA LEU A 28 -17.57 74.98 -14.72
C LEU A 28 -18.00 74.77 -13.26
N CYS A 29 -18.89 73.82 -13.05
CA CYS A 29 -19.20 73.30 -11.71
C CYS A 29 -17.94 72.74 -11.05
N ASP A 30 -17.79 72.94 -9.74
CA ASP A 30 -16.64 72.44 -8.98
C ASP A 30 -16.69 70.91 -8.87
N ALA A 31 -15.52 70.28 -8.85
CA ALA A 31 -15.42 68.83 -8.64
C ALA A 31 -16.08 68.42 -7.31
N GLY A 32 -16.80 67.30 -7.31
CA GLY A 32 -17.64 66.87 -6.18
C GLY A 32 -19.05 67.49 -6.17
N PHE A 33 -19.41 68.32 -7.15
CA PHE A 33 -20.75 68.90 -7.29
C PHE A 33 -21.27 68.71 -8.71
N TYR A 34 -22.60 68.70 -8.86
CA TYR A 34 -23.24 68.75 -10.17
C TYR A 34 -24.14 69.96 -10.29
N CYS A 35 -24.12 70.58 -11.47
CA CYS A 35 -24.88 71.79 -11.78
C CYS A 35 -25.86 71.46 -12.91
N THR A 36 -27.15 71.39 -12.60
CA THR A 36 -28.18 71.25 -13.64
C THR A 36 -28.50 72.63 -14.25
N GLU A 37 -29.39 72.66 -15.24
CA GLU A 37 -29.76 73.89 -15.93
C GLU A 37 -30.21 74.99 -14.95
N GLY A 38 -29.66 76.20 -15.08
CA GLY A 38 -29.99 77.35 -14.23
C GLY A 38 -29.21 77.46 -12.92
N SER A 39 -28.14 76.68 -12.72
CA SER A 39 -27.30 76.82 -11.51
C SER A 39 -26.66 78.20 -11.38
N ASN A 40 -26.72 78.75 -10.17
CA ASN A 40 -26.11 80.01 -9.78
C ASN A 40 -24.91 79.85 -8.83
N SER A 41 -24.46 78.62 -8.57
CA SER A 41 -23.34 78.32 -7.68
C SER A 41 -22.48 77.20 -8.28
N SER A 42 -21.15 77.33 -8.16
CA SER A 42 -20.21 76.28 -8.59
C SER A 42 -20.21 75.08 -7.65
N ASN A 43 -20.67 75.24 -6.40
CA ASN A 43 -20.65 74.24 -5.35
C ASN A 43 -21.95 74.23 -4.51
N PRO A 44 -23.10 73.90 -5.12
CA PRO A 44 -24.38 73.95 -4.42
C PRO A 44 -24.38 73.03 -3.21
N SER A 45 -24.40 73.60 -2.00
CA SER A 45 -24.25 72.84 -0.74
C SER A 45 -25.46 71.98 -0.36
N LEU A 46 -26.61 72.22 -1.01
CA LEU A 46 -27.86 71.50 -0.78
C LEU A 46 -28.36 70.97 -2.12
N THR A 47 -28.99 69.79 -2.09
CA THR A 47 -29.65 69.23 -3.27
C THR A 47 -30.88 70.06 -3.62
N THR A 48 -30.87 70.65 -4.80
CA THR A 48 -31.93 71.52 -5.33
C THR A 48 -32.23 71.16 -6.79
N ALA A 49 -33.22 71.80 -7.40
CA ALA A 49 -33.52 71.61 -8.82
C ALA A 49 -32.37 72.05 -9.76
N THR A 50 -31.47 72.91 -9.28
CA THR A 50 -30.36 73.50 -10.05
C THR A 50 -28.99 72.88 -9.75
N GLY A 51 -28.93 71.85 -8.90
CA GLY A 51 -27.68 71.15 -8.58
C GLY A 51 -27.58 70.74 -7.11
N GLY A 52 -26.44 70.14 -6.75
CA GLY A 52 -26.17 69.69 -5.39
C GLY A 52 -24.78 69.07 -5.23
N PRO A 53 -24.43 68.64 -4.00
CA PRO A 53 -23.27 67.80 -3.78
C PRO A 53 -23.47 66.46 -4.50
N CYS A 54 -22.38 65.87 -4.99
CA CYS A 54 -22.44 64.56 -5.62
C CYS A 54 -22.84 63.49 -4.59
N PRO A 55 -23.92 62.74 -4.80
CA PRO A 55 -24.39 61.74 -3.85
C PRO A 55 -23.48 60.51 -3.80
N VAL A 56 -23.58 59.75 -2.71
CA VAL A 56 -22.92 58.45 -2.58
C VAL A 56 -23.27 57.51 -3.75
N GLY A 57 -22.37 56.58 -4.07
CA GLY A 57 -22.49 55.67 -5.21
C GLY A 57 -22.22 56.33 -6.56
N THR A 58 -21.96 57.64 -6.59
CA THR A 58 -21.68 58.41 -7.80
C THR A 58 -20.44 59.30 -7.63
N TYR A 59 -19.93 59.85 -8.72
CA TYR A 59 -18.85 60.83 -8.71
C TYR A 59 -19.12 61.96 -9.70
N CYS A 60 -18.50 63.12 -9.45
CA CYS A 60 -18.69 64.33 -10.23
C CYS A 60 -17.34 65.00 -10.49
N GLU A 61 -16.80 64.84 -11.70
CA GLU A 61 -15.64 65.60 -12.16
C GLU A 61 -16.01 67.07 -12.39
N THR A 62 -15.01 67.95 -12.52
CA THR A 62 -15.22 69.37 -12.84
C THR A 62 -16.11 69.53 -14.08
N GLY A 63 -17.19 70.29 -13.96
CA GLY A 63 -18.15 70.51 -15.05
C GLY A 63 -19.27 69.47 -15.17
N SER A 64 -19.46 68.61 -14.17
CA SER A 64 -20.54 67.61 -14.20
C SER A 64 -21.93 68.26 -14.19
N SER A 65 -22.77 67.91 -15.16
CA SER A 65 -24.18 68.34 -15.22
C SER A 65 -25.12 67.43 -14.43
N GLN A 66 -24.68 66.20 -14.14
CA GLN A 66 -25.39 65.20 -13.37
C GLN A 66 -24.37 64.24 -12.72
N PRO A 67 -24.73 63.55 -11.64
CA PRO A 67 -23.85 62.54 -11.03
C PRO A 67 -23.63 61.33 -11.94
N VAL A 68 -22.39 60.81 -11.96
CA VAL A 68 -22.02 59.60 -12.74
C VAL A 68 -21.90 58.41 -11.80
N ASN A 69 -22.60 57.31 -12.10
CA ASN A 69 -22.55 56.10 -11.26
C ASN A 69 -21.15 55.47 -11.25
N CYS A 70 -20.72 54.97 -10.08
CA CYS A 70 -19.56 54.10 -10.00
C CYS A 70 -19.82 52.80 -10.78
N VAL A 71 -18.86 52.41 -11.63
CA VAL A 71 -18.91 51.19 -12.44
C VAL A 71 -18.51 49.96 -11.61
N ALA A 72 -18.82 48.76 -12.10
CA ALA A 72 -18.41 47.53 -11.42
C ALA A 72 -16.90 47.50 -11.17
N GLY A 73 -16.50 47.10 -9.97
CA GLY A 73 -15.11 47.15 -9.48
C GLY A 73 -14.73 48.47 -8.81
N THR A 74 -15.63 49.47 -8.79
CA THR A 74 -15.43 50.72 -8.05
C THR A 74 -16.63 51.03 -7.15
N TYR A 75 -16.44 51.86 -6.13
CA TYR A 75 -17.50 52.29 -5.21
C TYR A 75 -17.27 53.72 -4.74
N ASN A 76 -18.31 54.32 -4.19
CA ASN A 76 -18.19 55.56 -3.45
C ASN A 76 -19.15 55.58 -2.25
N ASN A 77 -18.61 55.66 -1.03
CA ASN A 77 -19.38 55.71 0.21
C ASN A 77 -19.50 57.13 0.81
N LEU A 78 -18.91 58.15 0.17
CA LEU A 78 -18.90 59.53 0.65
C LEU A 78 -19.59 60.45 -0.35
N GLU A 79 -20.22 61.52 0.13
CA GLU A 79 -20.67 62.60 -0.76
C GLU A 79 -19.47 63.44 -1.24
N GLN A 80 -19.73 64.28 -2.25
CA GLN A 80 -18.78 65.27 -2.76
C GLN A 80 -17.47 64.68 -3.33
N GLN A 81 -17.52 63.45 -3.85
CA GLN A 81 -16.36 62.84 -4.49
C GLN A 81 -16.25 63.22 -5.96
N GLN A 82 -15.00 63.46 -6.38
CA GLN A 82 -14.64 63.73 -7.78
C GLN A 82 -14.36 62.47 -8.60
N SER A 83 -14.15 61.33 -7.95
CA SER A 83 -13.92 60.02 -8.58
C SER A 83 -14.36 58.89 -7.65
N CYS A 84 -14.63 57.71 -8.20
CA CYS A 84 -14.88 56.50 -7.41
C CYS A 84 -13.56 55.89 -6.92
N LEU A 85 -13.64 55.10 -5.84
CA LEU A 85 -12.54 54.32 -5.29
C LEU A 85 -12.58 52.89 -5.85
N ASP A 86 -11.42 52.26 -6.02
CA ASP A 86 -11.36 50.83 -6.37
C ASP A 86 -11.94 49.97 -5.26
N CYS A 87 -12.62 48.88 -5.64
CA CYS A 87 -13.16 47.93 -4.69
C CYS A 87 -12.02 47.26 -3.90
N PRO A 88 -12.00 47.36 -2.56
CA PRO A 88 -10.87 46.86 -1.78
C PRO A 88 -10.75 45.34 -1.85
N VAL A 89 -9.53 44.82 -1.63
CA VAL A 89 -9.26 43.37 -1.53
C VAL A 89 -10.16 42.70 -0.49
N GLY A 90 -10.58 41.46 -0.75
CA GLY A 90 -11.55 40.75 0.09
C GLY A 90 -13.00 41.23 -0.09
N TYR A 91 -13.26 42.15 -1.02
CA TYR A 91 -14.60 42.63 -1.38
C TYR A 91 -14.81 42.68 -2.90
N TYR A 92 -16.07 42.67 -3.33
CA TYR A 92 -16.47 42.87 -4.72
C TYR A 92 -17.55 43.96 -4.84
N CYS A 93 -17.56 44.63 -6.00
CA CYS A 93 -18.40 45.78 -6.28
C CYS A 93 -19.17 45.54 -7.59
N GLU A 94 -20.37 44.96 -7.48
CA GLU A 94 -21.22 44.64 -8.65
C GLU A 94 -22.20 45.79 -8.97
N GLU A 95 -22.39 46.10 -10.25
CA GLU A 95 -23.32 47.12 -10.74
C GLU A 95 -24.78 46.91 -10.31
N LYS A 96 -25.17 45.68 -9.94
CA LYS A 96 -26.51 45.32 -9.48
C LYS A 96 -26.66 45.25 -7.97
N ALA A 97 -25.72 45.79 -7.20
CA ALA A 97 -25.88 45.96 -5.76
C ALA A 97 -26.92 47.06 -5.43
N ILE A 98 -28.18 46.82 -5.84
CA ILE A 98 -29.35 47.56 -5.38
C ILE A 98 -29.40 47.35 -3.87
N SER A 99 -29.18 48.42 -3.11
CA SER A 99 -29.41 48.45 -1.67
C SER A 99 -30.81 47.89 -1.40
N THR A 100 -30.88 46.74 -0.73
CA THR A 100 -32.15 46.11 -0.35
C THR A 100 -32.84 46.83 0.81
N THR A 101 -32.24 47.90 1.34
CA THR A 101 -32.72 48.49 2.59
C THR A 101 -33.53 49.76 2.42
N GLU A 102 -33.41 50.54 1.35
CA GLU A 102 -34.21 51.78 1.23
C GLU A 102 -34.52 52.13 -0.22
N CYS A 103 -35.66 52.79 -0.43
CA CYS A 103 -36.09 53.44 -1.66
C CYS A 103 -35.12 54.55 -2.09
N ALA A 104 -33.85 54.24 -2.34
CA ALA A 104 -32.87 55.13 -2.92
C ALA A 104 -32.92 54.97 -4.45
N PRO A 105 -33.05 56.07 -5.21
CA PRO A 105 -32.92 56.01 -6.66
C PRO A 105 -31.55 55.43 -7.03
N SER A 106 -31.49 54.78 -8.18
CA SER A 106 -30.38 54.06 -8.81
C SER A 106 -29.00 54.77 -8.84
N HIS A 107 -28.36 54.96 -7.69
CA HIS A 107 -27.07 55.63 -7.55
C HIS A 107 -25.96 54.61 -7.23
N GLY A 108 -25.32 54.08 -8.30
CA GLY A 108 -24.14 53.18 -8.32
C GLY A 108 -23.83 52.29 -7.10
N VAL A 109 -22.55 51.96 -6.89
CA VAL A 109 -22.10 51.08 -5.79
C VAL A 109 -21.68 51.92 -4.58
N VAL A 110 -22.42 51.84 -3.48
CA VAL A 110 -22.13 52.59 -2.24
C VAL A 110 -21.24 51.81 -1.28
N THR A 111 -21.51 50.51 -1.12
CA THR A 111 -20.84 49.67 -0.12
C THR A 111 -20.30 48.40 -0.77
N PRO A 112 -18.98 48.14 -0.71
CA PRO A 112 -18.39 46.89 -1.18
C PRO A 112 -18.99 45.68 -0.46
N LYS A 113 -19.26 44.60 -1.18
CA LYS A 113 -19.79 43.35 -0.62
C LYS A 113 -18.64 42.39 -0.30
N VAL A 114 -18.79 41.65 0.79
CA VAL A 114 -17.78 40.67 1.25
C VAL A 114 -17.56 39.59 0.20
N CYS A 115 -16.31 39.27 -0.11
CA CYS A 115 -15.96 38.16 -1.00
C CYS A 115 -16.48 36.83 -0.40
N PRO A 116 -17.32 36.07 -1.12
CA PRO A 116 -17.89 34.83 -0.58
C PRO A 116 -16.82 33.74 -0.42
N ALA A 117 -17.13 32.76 0.44
CA ALA A 117 -16.28 31.57 0.58
C ALA A 117 -16.19 30.80 -0.74
N GLY A 118 -15.04 30.18 -0.98
CA GLY A 118 -14.70 29.53 -2.26
C GLY A 118 -14.21 30.50 -3.35
N PHE A 119 -14.18 31.80 -3.08
CA PHE A 119 -13.61 32.82 -3.96
C PHE A 119 -12.57 33.67 -3.22
N TYR A 120 -11.71 34.32 -4.00
CA TYR A 120 -10.87 35.41 -3.54
C TYR A 120 -11.13 36.67 -4.37
N CYS A 121 -10.85 37.84 -3.82
CA CYS A 121 -11.16 39.11 -4.47
C CYS A 121 -9.96 40.04 -4.38
N TYR A 122 -9.32 40.30 -5.52
CA TYR A 122 -8.28 41.33 -5.65
C TYR A 122 -8.88 42.74 -5.64
N ASN A 123 -8.01 43.76 -5.63
CA ASN A 123 -8.44 45.14 -5.80
C ASN A 123 -9.18 45.32 -7.13
N GLY A 124 -10.35 45.96 -7.10
CA GLY A 124 -11.19 46.21 -8.27
C GLY A 124 -12.09 45.05 -8.70
N THR A 125 -12.31 44.03 -7.86
CA THR A 125 -13.16 42.88 -8.21
C THR A 125 -14.61 43.32 -8.49
N LYS A 126 -15.15 42.88 -9.62
CA LYS A 126 -16.45 43.32 -10.14
C LYS A 126 -17.61 42.45 -9.70
N THR A 127 -17.36 41.15 -9.57
CA THR A 127 -18.40 40.16 -9.24
C THR A 127 -17.91 39.19 -8.20
N ASP A 128 -18.85 38.58 -7.49
CA ASP A 128 -18.61 37.55 -6.47
C ASP A 128 -18.01 36.26 -7.04
N ARG A 129 -17.98 36.10 -8.37
CA ARG A 129 -17.56 34.89 -9.08
C ARG A 129 -16.30 35.02 -9.92
N GLU A 130 -15.64 36.18 -9.86
CA GLU A 130 -14.56 36.52 -10.79
C GLU A 130 -13.31 35.68 -10.57
N TYR A 131 -12.96 35.39 -9.31
CA TYR A 131 -11.78 34.59 -8.98
C TYR A 131 -12.11 33.44 -8.03
N PRO A 132 -12.59 32.30 -8.56
CA PRO A 132 -12.82 31.11 -7.76
C PRO A 132 -11.49 30.50 -7.29
N CYS A 133 -11.51 29.87 -6.12
CA CYS A 133 -10.44 28.95 -5.75
C CYS A 133 -10.38 27.81 -6.77
N PRO A 134 -9.20 27.53 -7.38
CA PRO A 134 -9.07 26.58 -8.46
C PRO A 134 -9.21 25.13 -8.01
N LEU A 135 -9.31 24.22 -8.97
CA LEU A 135 -9.26 22.77 -8.75
C LEU A 135 -8.06 22.37 -7.88
N GLY A 136 -8.27 21.37 -7.03
CA GLY A 136 -7.25 20.96 -6.06
C GLY A 136 -7.14 21.87 -4.85
N THR A 137 -7.94 22.94 -4.75
CA THR A 137 -8.02 23.82 -3.58
C THR A 137 -9.47 24.01 -3.11
N TYR A 138 -9.64 24.52 -1.89
CA TYR A 138 -10.94 24.86 -1.32
C TYR A 138 -10.78 25.99 -0.29
N SER A 139 -11.87 26.69 0.04
CA SER A 139 -11.88 27.62 1.16
C SER A 139 -13.28 27.80 1.73
N ASN A 140 -13.43 27.60 3.05
CA ASN A 140 -14.64 27.93 3.79
C ASN A 140 -14.61 29.35 4.40
N THR A 141 -13.55 30.12 4.14
CA THR A 141 -13.34 31.46 4.69
C THR A 141 -13.81 32.52 3.69
N THR A 142 -14.55 33.52 4.18
CA THR A 142 -14.93 34.71 3.40
C THR A 142 -13.82 35.76 3.40
N SER A 143 -13.92 36.75 2.52
CA SER A 143 -12.97 37.88 2.44
C SER A 143 -11.54 37.49 2.06
N LEU A 144 -11.34 36.41 1.30
CA LEU A 144 -10.02 36.10 0.80
C LEU A 144 -9.53 37.19 -0.16
N GLU A 145 -8.27 37.59 -0.02
CA GLU A 145 -7.67 38.67 -0.80
C GLU A 145 -6.92 38.13 -2.02
N SER A 146 -6.49 36.87 -1.96
CA SER A 146 -5.59 36.28 -2.95
C SER A 146 -5.71 34.77 -3.10
N LEU A 147 -5.22 34.26 -4.24
CA LEU A 147 -5.13 32.82 -4.53
C LEU A 147 -4.36 32.03 -3.47
N THR A 148 -3.35 32.62 -2.82
CA THR A 148 -2.51 31.91 -1.84
C THR A 148 -3.24 31.56 -0.55
N GLU A 149 -4.42 32.14 -0.33
CA GLU A 149 -5.27 31.83 0.82
C GLU A 149 -6.29 30.73 0.52
N CYS A 150 -6.41 30.30 -0.74
CA CYS A 150 -7.10 29.05 -1.08
C CYS A 150 -6.28 27.88 -0.51
N ARG A 151 -6.95 27.02 0.25
CA ARG A 151 -6.28 25.92 0.94
C ARG A 151 -6.16 24.72 0.00
N ASP A 152 -4.97 24.17 -0.11
CA ASP A 152 -4.76 22.91 -0.83
C ASP A 152 -5.66 21.80 -0.29
N CYS A 153 -6.17 20.97 -1.21
CA CYS A 153 -6.95 19.80 -0.84
C CYS A 153 -6.11 18.90 0.09
N PRO A 154 -6.64 18.50 1.25
CA PRO A 154 -5.84 17.84 2.27
C PRO A 154 -5.43 16.41 1.84
N PRO A 155 -4.36 15.86 2.42
CA PRO A 155 -3.91 14.50 2.11
C PRO A 155 -5.05 13.47 2.27
N GLY A 156 -5.17 12.57 1.30
CA GLY A 156 -6.23 11.55 1.23
C GLY A 156 -7.57 12.03 0.65
N TYR A 157 -7.71 13.32 0.32
CA TYR A 157 -8.91 13.90 -0.28
C TYR A 157 -8.64 14.49 -1.65
N TYR A 158 -9.70 14.74 -2.41
CA TYR A 158 -9.65 15.45 -3.67
C TYR A 158 -10.74 16.53 -3.77
N CYS A 159 -10.48 17.53 -4.61
CA CYS A 159 -11.23 18.76 -4.76
C CYS A 159 -11.50 18.96 -6.27
N GLU A 160 -12.62 18.41 -6.77
CA GLU A 160 -12.89 18.23 -8.21
C GLU A 160 -13.57 19.41 -8.91
N ALA A 161 -13.95 20.44 -8.16
CA ALA A 161 -14.62 21.62 -8.69
C ALA A 161 -13.97 22.89 -8.13
N GLU A 162 -14.08 23.96 -8.91
CA GLU A 162 -13.75 25.31 -8.47
C GLU A 162 -14.80 25.82 -7.48
N ASN A 163 -14.43 26.77 -6.62
CA ASN A 163 -15.35 27.37 -5.64
C ASN A 163 -16.04 26.33 -4.73
N ILE A 164 -15.26 25.37 -4.23
CA ILE A 164 -15.74 24.49 -3.17
C ILE A 164 -15.27 24.99 -1.81
N THR A 165 -16.13 24.86 -0.82
CA THR A 165 -15.85 25.28 0.56
C THR A 165 -15.39 24.11 1.43
N GLU A 166 -15.43 22.89 0.91
CA GLU A 166 -14.97 21.68 1.58
C GLU A 166 -14.41 20.69 0.53
N PRO A 167 -13.51 19.77 0.93
CA PRO A 167 -13.03 18.74 0.02
C PRO A 167 -14.19 17.87 -0.48
N THR A 168 -14.18 17.54 -1.77
CA THR A 168 -15.27 16.77 -2.41
C THR A 168 -15.47 15.41 -1.74
N SER A 169 -14.40 14.61 -1.64
CA SER A 169 -14.44 13.33 -0.95
C SER A 169 -13.03 12.76 -0.76
N LYS A 170 -12.98 11.55 -0.21
CA LYS A 170 -11.76 10.74 -0.09
C LYS A 170 -11.36 10.16 -1.44
N CYS A 171 -10.06 10.08 -1.71
CA CYS A 171 -9.53 9.42 -2.91
C CYS A 171 -9.93 7.96 -3.00
N PHE A 172 -10.04 7.44 -4.21
CA PHE A 172 -10.49 6.07 -4.46
C PHE A 172 -9.49 5.06 -3.90
N ALA A 173 -10.00 3.91 -3.50
CA ALA A 173 -9.14 2.81 -3.09
C ALA A 173 -8.30 2.34 -4.30
N GLY A 174 -7.08 1.90 -4.04
CA GLY A 174 -6.07 1.66 -5.07
C GLY A 174 -5.32 2.93 -5.50
N TYR A 175 -5.61 4.10 -4.93
CA TYR A 175 -4.91 5.36 -5.19
C TYR A 175 -4.53 6.06 -3.88
N TYR A 176 -3.53 6.92 -3.93
CA TYR A 176 -3.17 7.81 -2.83
C TYR A 176 -3.07 9.26 -3.28
N CYS A 177 -3.44 10.18 -2.39
CA CYS A 177 -3.46 11.62 -2.65
C CYS A 177 -2.61 12.35 -1.61
N VAL A 178 -1.51 12.96 -2.04
CA VAL A 178 -0.53 13.60 -1.15
C VAL A 178 -1.02 14.97 -0.72
N LEU A 179 -1.27 15.88 -1.67
CA LEU A 179 -1.75 17.24 -1.42
C LEU A 179 -2.29 17.83 -2.73
N ALA A 180 -3.28 18.73 -2.65
CA ALA A 180 -3.82 19.47 -3.78
C ALA A 180 -4.39 18.59 -4.91
N SER A 181 -4.94 17.42 -4.57
CA SER A 181 -5.53 16.53 -5.59
C SER A 181 -6.83 17.08 -6.13
N ALA A 182 -6.90 17.22 -7.45
CA ALA A 182 -8.13 17.57 -8.15
C ALA A 182 -9.01 16.36 -8.49
N THR A 183 -8.45 15.14 -8.43
CA THR A 183 -9.16 13.91 -8.85
C THR A 183 -9.04 12.81 -7.81
N PRO A 184 -10.03 11.90 -7.71
CA PRO A 184 -9.97 10.77 -6.79
C PRO A 184 -8.96 9.68 -7.18
N ALA A 185 -8.52 9.67 -8.44
CA ALA A 185 -7.63 8.67 -9.04
C ALA A 185 -6.52 9.36 -9.85
N PRO A 186 -5.61 10.10 -9.18
CA PRO A 186 -4.58 10.87 -9.87
C PRO A 186 -3.58 9.97 -10.61
N SER A 187 -3.06 10.48 -11.73
CA SER A 187 -1.87 9.92 -12.37
C SER A 187 -0.62 10.20 -11.52
N LEU A 188 0.40 9.35 -11.65
CA LEU A 188 1.65 9.48 -10.90
C LEU A 188 2.26 10.90 -11.04
N SER A 189 2.28 11.62 -9.93
CA SER A 189 2.73 13.02 -9.85
C SER A 189 3.08 13.38 -8.40
N SER A 190 3.45 14.63 -8.13
CA SER A 190 3.64 15.15 -6.76
C SER A 190 2.35 15.21 -5.95
N VAL A 191 1.20 15.16 -6.62
CA VAL A 191 -0.14 15.29 -6.03
C VAL A 191 -0.70 13.95 -5.57
N GLY A 192 -0.18 12.84 -6.11
CA GLY A 192 -0.66 11.49 -5.83
C GLY A 192 -0.36 10.53 -6.96
N GLY A 193 -0.92 9.33 -6.86
CA GLY A 193 -0.79 8.33 -7.91
C GLY A 193 -1.56 7.04 -7.67
N PRO A 194 -1.51 6.12 -8.65
CA PRO A 194 -1.94 4.74 -8.44
C PRO A 194 -1.06 4.06 -7.39
N CYS A 195 -1.65 3.18 -6.58
CA CYS A 195 -0.90 2.39 -5.60
C CYS A 195 0.06 1.44 -6.34
N PRO A 196 1.39 1.54 -6.13
CA PRO A 196 2.36 0.69 -6.79
C PRO A 196 2.32 -0.74 -6.26
N GLN A 197 2.88 -1.67 -7.03
CA GLN A 197 3.14 -3.04 -6.58
C GLN A 197 3.90 -3.05 -5.25
N GLY A 198 3.65 -4.09 -4.46
CA GLY A 198 4.15 -4.25 -3.09
C GLY A 198 3.44 -3.41 -2.04
N THR A 199 2.49 -2.55 -2.42
CA THR A 199 1.75 -1.70 -1.49
C THR A 199 0.25 -1.77 -1.73
N TYR A 200 -0.55 -1.41 -0.73
CA TYR A 200 -2.00 -1.26 -0.82
C TYR A 200 -2.45 0.11 -0.31
N CYS A 201 -3.57 0.59 -0.85
CA CYS A 201 -4.10 1.92 -0.61
C CYS A 201 -5.61 1.85 -0.37
N PRO A 202 -6.06 1.80 0.89
CA PRO A 202 -7.48 1.93 1.22
C PRO A 202 -8.06 3.28 0.79
N LYS A 203 -9.39 3.38 0.76
CA LYS A 203 -10.08 4.64 0.42
C LYS A 203 -9.60 5.78 1.31
N GLY A 204 -9.10 6.85 0.70
CA GLY A 204 -8.58 8.03 1.39
C GLY A 204 -7.13 7.92 1.87
N SER A 205 -6.33 7.02 1.28
CA SER A 205 -4.89 6.98 1.52
C SER A 205 -4.20 8.30 1.13
N SER A 206 -3.40 8.86 2.04
CA SER A 206 -2.49 9.97 1.75
C SER A 206 -1.12 9.52 1.24
N GLN A 207 -0.79 8.26 1.50
CA GLN A 207 0.44 7.59 1.13
C GLN A 207 0.17 6.10 0.93
N THR A 208 1.11 5.43 0.28
CA THR A 208 1.07 3.98 0.06
C THR A 208 1.37 3.22 1.35
N ILE A 209 0.70 2.09 1.59
CA ILE A 209 0.95 1.24 2.76
C ILE A 209 1.63 -0.04 2.27
N PRO A 210 2.85 -0.37 2.71
CA PRO A 210 3.54 -1.58 2.24
C PRO A 210 2.82 -2.84 2.73
N CYS A 211 2.78 -3.87 1.86
CA CYS A 211 2.42 -5.22 2.30
C CYS A 211 3.41 -5.67 3.38
N PRO A 212 2.95 -6.22 4.52
CA PRO A 212 3.82 -6.60 5.63
C PRO A 212 4.74 -7.77 5.29
N GLN A 213 5.74 -8.02 6.14
CA GLN A 213 6.57 -9.23 6.06
C GLN A 213 5.70 -10.50 6.04
N GLY A 214 6.19 -11.54 5.38
CA GLY A 214 5.41 -12.75 5.10
C GLY A 214 4.37 -12.58 3.98
N THR A 215 4.25 -11.40 3.38
CA THR A 215 3.36 -11.12 2.24
C THR A 215 4.04 -10.25 1.17
N TYR A 216 3.46 -10.20 -0.02
CA TYR A 216 3.92 -9.37 -1.14
C TYR A 216 2.74 -8.90 -1.99
N GLY A 217 2.91 -7.80 -2.72
CA GLY A 217 1.90 -7.24 -3.62
C GLY A 217 2.27 -7.44 -5.09
N ASP A 218 1.78 -8.51 -5.69
CA ASP A 218 2.12 -8.97 -7.05
C ASP A 218 1.52 -8.13 -8.19
N ARG A 219 0.55 -7.25 -7.89
CA ARG A 219 -0.08 -6.34 -8.84
C ARG A 219 -0.26 -4.94 -8.25
N PRO A 220 -0.37 -3.89 -9.09
CA PRO A 220 -0.66 -2.54 -8.61
C PRO A 220 -2.14 -2.41 -8.19
N LEU A 221 -2.48 -1.24 -7.65
CA LEU A 221 -3.84 -0.84 -7.26
C LEU A 221 -4.48 -1.73 -6.17
N LEU A 222 -3.68 -2.37 -5.32
CA LEU A 222 -4.23 -3.13 -4.18
C LEU A 222 -5.00 -2.16 -3.27
N THR A 223 -6.19 -2.56 -2.83
CA THR A 223 -7.07 -1.67 -2.04
C THR A 223 -7.04 -1.98 -0.54
N ALA A 224 -6.62 -3.18 -0.17
CA ALA A 224 -6.62 -3.64 1.22
C ALA A 224 -5.50 -4.65 1.49
N LEU A 225 -5.15 -4.82 2.78
CA LEU A 225 -4.19 -5.81 3.24
C LEU A 225 -4.55 -7.24 2.82
N SER A 226 -5.85 -7.56 2.72
CA SER A 226 -6.33 -8.88 2.28
C SER A 226 -6.00 -9.20 0.82
N GLU A 227 -5.59 -8.21 0.03
CA GLU A 227 -5.13 -8.41 -1.35
C GLU A 227 -3.61 -8.56 -1.45
N CYS A 228 -2.87 -8.41 -0.35
CA CYS A 228 -1.47 -8.82 -0.31
C CYS A 228 -1.41 -10.36 -0.36
N SER A 229 -0.65 -10.89 -1.30
CA SER A 229 -0.42 -12.32 -1.46
C SER A 229 0.47 -12.83 -0.34
N VAL A 230 0.08 -13.94 0.27
CA VAL A 230 0.89 -14.62 1.28
C VAL A 230 2.12 -15.23 0.61
N CYS A 231 3.29 -15.14 1.25
CA CYS A 231 4.50 -15.75 0.71
C CYS A 231 4.27 -17.26 0.52
N PRO A 232 4.56 -17.81 -0.68
CA PRO A 232 4.24 -19.18 -1.00
C PRO A 232 5.15 -20.16 -0.23
N PRO A 233 4.72 -21.42 -0.04
CA PRO A 233 5.54 -22.43 0.62
C PRO A 233 6.88 -22.63 -0.10
N GLY A 234 7.95 -22.78 0.67
CA GLY A 234 9.32 -22.94 0.17
C GLY A 234 10.01 -21.61 -0.17
N GLU A 235 9.34 -20.47 -0.04
CA GLU A 235 9.88 -19.13 -0.26
C GLU A 235 9.60 -18.24 0.96
N TYR A 236 10.27 -17.09 1.02
CA TYR A 236 10.12 -16.16 2.13
C TYR A 236 10.11 -14.69 1.70
N CYS A 237 9.47 -13.86 2.51
CA CYS A 237 9.19 -12.45 2.27
C CYS A 237 9.71 -11.64 3.47
N ALA A 238 11.03 -11.39 3.51
CA ALA A 238 11.70 -10.83 4.69
C ALA A 238 11.59 -9.32 4.89
N ILE A 239 11.10 -8.58 3.90
CA ILE A 239 10.91 -7.14 4.01
C ILE A 239 9.49 -6.79 3.60
N SER A 240 8.96 -5.71 4.15
CA SER A 240 7.66 -5.17 3.71
C SER A 240 7.81 -4.48 2.35
N GLY A 241 6.71 -4.35 1.62
CA GLY A 241 6.71 -3.63 0.34
C GLY A 241 7.19 -4.45 -0.87
N LEU A 242 7.32 -5.77 -0.72
CA LEU A 242 7.79 -6.64 -1.79
C LEU A 242 6.76 -6.80 -2.91
N SER A 243 7.21 -6.80 -4.17
CA SER A 243 6.38 -7.12 -5.34
C SER A 243 6.41 -8.61 -5.71
N ALA A 244 7.35 -9.37 -5.15
CA ALA A 244 7.50 -10.82 -5.28
C ALA A 244 8.29 -11.34 -4.05
N PRO A 245 8.24 -12.66 -3.75
CA PRO A 245 9.10 -13.26 -2.73
C PRO A 245 10.57 -12.91 -2.94
N ASN A 246 11.31 -12.63 -1.86
CA ASN A 246 12.68 -12.12 -1.98
C ASN A 246 13.72 -13.24 -2.10
N GLY A 247 13.33 -14.48 -1.80
CA GLY A 247 14.20 -15.64 -1.89
C GLY A 247 13.53 -16.92 -1.43
N SER A 248 14.33 -17.98 -1.52
CA SER A 248 13.97 -19.36 -1.25
C SER A 248 14.32 -19.78 0.16
N CYS A 249 13.57 -20.72 0.73
CA CYS A 249 13.97 -21.35 1.97
C CYS A 249 15.32 -22.05 1.80
N LEU A 250 16.26 -21.78 2.70
CA LEU A 250 17.60 -22.34 2.63
C LEU A 250 17.59 -23.84 2.86
N ALA A 251 18.47 -24.54 2.17
CA ALA A 251 18.71 -25.97 2.40
C ALA A 251 18.98 -26.25 3.90
N GLY A 252 18.39 -27.32 4.42
CA GLY A 252 18.44 -27.70 5.82
C GLY A 252 17.31 -27.09 6.66
N TYR A 253 16.40 -26.35 6.04
CA TYR A 253 15.21 -25.76 6.62
C TYR A 253 14.00 -26.01 5.73
N PHE A 254 12.81 -25.81 6.28
CA PHE A 254 11.58 -25.79 5.49
C PHE A 254 10.70 -24.59 5.87
N CYS A 255 10.08 -24.00 4.85
CA CYS A 255 9.28 -22.79 4.96
C CYS A 255 7.86 -23.11 4.50
N THR A 256 6.87 -22.90 5.36
CA THR A 256 5.45 -23.08 5.00
C THR A 256 4.91 -21.77 4.43
N ASN A 257 3.62 -21.46 4.65
CA ASN A 257 3.06 -20.19 4.18
C ASN A 257 3.52 -19.01 5.06
N ALA A 258 3.58 -17.82 4.47
CA ALA A 258 3.85 -16.57 5.16
C ALA A 258 5.23 -16.48 5.82
N SER A 259 6.23 -17.22 5.32
CA SER A 259 7.57 -17.20 5.89
C SER A 259 8.22 -15.82 5.73
N GLU A 260 8.82 -15.33 6.81
CA GLU A 260 9.47 -14.02 6.90
C GLU A 260 11.00 -14.11 6.79
N GLU A 261 11.55 -15.32 6.81
CA GLU A 261 13.00 -15.56 6.79
C GLU A 261 13.32 -16.88 6.09
N ALA A 262 14.55 -17.01 5.61
CA ALA A 262 14.99 -18.15 4.81
C ALA A 262 15.34 -19.39 5.65
N ASN A 263 15.59 -19.22 6.95
CA ASN A 263 16.12 -20.22 7.86
C ASN A 263 15.38 -20.23 9.21
N PRO A 264 14.05 -20.42 9.21
CA PRO A 264 13.25 -20.35 10.43
C PRO A 264 13.64 -21.45 11.43
N VAL A 265 13.58 -21.14 12.73
CA VAL A 265 13.77 -22.12 13.81
C VAL A 265 12.65 -21.95 14.84
N GLY A 266 11.87 -23.00 15.04
CA GLY A 266 10.72 -23.04 15.94
C GLY A 266 9.65 -21.99 15.62
N LYS A 267 9.45 -21.66 14.33
CA LYS A 267 8.47 -20.66 13.89
C LYS A 267 7.18 -21.33 13.45
N SER A 268 6.07 -20.60 13.51
CA SER A 268 4.79 -21.09 12.96
C SER A 268 4.83 -21.29 11.45
N TYR A 269 5.72 -20.56 10.76
CA TYR A 269 5.88 -20.60 9.31
C TYR A 269 7.08 -21.42 8.84
N GLY A 270 7.74 -22.20 9.71
CA GLY A 270 8.84 -23.06 9.32
C GLY A 270 9.77 -23.44 10.46
N ASP A 271 10.65 -24.40 10.20
CA ASP A 271 11.63 -24.87 11.18
C ASP A 271 12.87 -25.44 10.49
N GLU A 272 13.87 -25.81 11.30
CA GLU A 272 15.00 -26.61 10.84
C GLU A 272 14.56 -28.02 10.45
N CYS A 273 15.25 -28.60 9.47
CA CYS A 273 14.95 -29.95 9.00
C CYS A 273 15.15 -30.97 10.14
N PRO A 274 14.10 -31.71 10.56
CA PRO A 274 14.18 -32.59 11.73
C PRO A 274 14.91 -33.91 11.44
N VAL A 275 15.34 -34.59 12.51
CA VAL A 275 15.88 -35.96 12.43
C VAL A 275 14.96 -36.90 11.65
N GLY A 276 15.55 -37.76 10.85
CA GLY A 276 14.86 -38.68 9.94
C GLY A 276 14.54 -38.08 8.56
N TYR A 277 14.77 -36.79 8.34
CA TYR A 277 14.40 -36.10 7.11
C TYR A 277 15.59 -35.35 6.49
N TYR A 278 15.44 -34.98 5.22
CA TYR A 278 16.29 -34.04 4.51
C TYR A 278 15.45 -32.98 3.79
N CYS A 279 16.02 -31.78 3.65
CA CYS A 279 15.35 -30.60 3.14
C CYS A 279 16.28 -29.87 2.17
N PRO A 280 16.15 -30.10 0.85
CA PRO A 280 16.86 -29.33 -0.17
C PRO A 280 16.46 -27.84 -0.15
N ASP A 281 17.14 -27.02 -0.96
CA ASP A 281 16.72 -25.64 -1.20
C ASP A 281 15.26 -25.57 -1.70
N HIS A 282 14.52 -24.52 -1.34
CA HIS A 282 13.07 -24.39 -1.59
C HIS A 282 12.17 -25.43 -0.92
N SER A 283 12.62 -26.10 0.14
CA SER A 283 11.77 -27.06 0.86
C SER A 283 10.62 -26.37 1.58
N TYR A 284 9.40 -26.85 1.35
CA TYR A 284 8.22 -26.41 2.10
C TYR A 284 7.76 -27.37 3.19
N GLN A 285 8.25 -28.61 3.12
CA GLN A 285 8.08 -29.64 4.14
C GLN A 285 9.30 -30.56 4.14
N PRO A 286 9.62 -31.20 5.27
CA PRO A 286 10.69 -32.19 5.33
C PRO A 286 10.42 -33.42 4.45
N THR A 287 11.43 -33.91 3.74
CA THR A 287 11.35 -35.16 2.97
C THR A 287 11.91 -36.32 3.77
N ALA A 288 11.11 -37.35 4.00
CA ALA A 288 11.49 -38.47 4.86
C ALA A 288 12.59 -39.33 4.22
N CYS A 289 13.60 -39.73 5.01
CA CYS A 289 14.54 -40.75 4.59
C CYS A 289 13.80 -42.07 4.31
N PRO A 290 14.12 -42.78 3.22
CA PRO A 290 13.45 -44.02 2.86
C PRO A 290 13.73 -45.14 3.89
N ALA A 291 12.82 -46.12 3.98
CA ALA A 291 13.06 -47.30 4.80
C ALA A 291 14.36 -48.02 4.40
N GLY A 292 15.04 -48.64 5.35
CA GLY A 292 16.42 -49.09 5.18
C GLY A 292 17.47 -47.98 5.34
N THR A 293 17.07 -46.76 5.65
CA THR A 293 17.97 -45.67 6.04
C THR A 293 17.44 -44.93 7.27
N TYR A 294 18.30 -44.17 7.93
CA TYR A 294 17.95 -43.29 9.05
C TYR A 294 18.80 -42.02 9.01
N GLN A 295 18.37 -40.98 9.74
CA GLN A 295 19.12 -39.74 9.87
C GLN A 295 19.06 -39.20 11.31
N PRO A 296 20.16 -39.28 12.08
CA PRO A 296 20.16 -38.88 13.48
C PRO A 296 20.40 -37.39 13.72
N PHE A 297 20.70 -36.60 12.69
CA PHE A 297 21.02 -35.18 12.82
C PHE A 297 20.02 -34.29 12.08
N ASN A 298 19.76 -33.11 12.63
CA ASN A 298 18.97 -32.07 11.99
C ASN A 298 19.71 -31.44 10.79
N ARG A 299 18.99 -30.64 10.00
CA ARG A 299 19.51 -29.78 8.90
C ARG A 299 20.21 -30.55 7.78
N ARG A 300 19.73 -31.76 7.49
CA ARG A 300 20.16 -32.47 6.28
C ARG A 300 19.52 -31.88 5.05
N VAL A 301 20.27 -31.93 3.96
CA VAL A 301 19.96 -31.17 2.75
C VAL A 301 19.59 -32.10 1.60
N ASN A 302 20.18 -33.29 1.55
CA ASN A 302 20.07 -34.18 0.39
C ASN A 302 19.70 -35.61 0.82
N ASP A 303 19.17 -36.39 -0.12
CA ASP A 303 18.86 -37.81 0.09
C ASP A 303 20.12 -38.64 0.42
N SER A 304 21.27 -38.23 -0.13
CA SER A 304 22.58 -38.82 0.16
C SER A 304 22.99 -38.70 1.63
N ASP A 305 22.38 -37.78 2.38
CA ASP A 305 22.62 -37.66 3.82
C ASP A 305 21.98 -38.81 4.60
N CYS A 306 20.97 -39.50 4.04
CA CYS A 306 20.30 -40.62 4.70
C CYS A 306 21.27 -41.81 4.87
N ILE A 307 21.56 -42.14 6.13
CA ILE A 307 22.55 -43.13 6.50
C ILE A 307 21.94 -44.53 6.36
N PRO A 308 22.56 -45.46 5.62
CA PRO A 308 22.08 -46.84 5.53
C PRO A 308 22.11 -47.51 6.91
N CYS A 309 21.10 -48.32 7.23
CA CYS A 309 21.16 -49.14 8.45
C CYS A 309 22.36 -50.08 8.38
N SER A 310 23.10 -50.16 9.49
CA SER A 310 24.32 -50.94 9.57
C SER A 310 24.06 -52.42 9.32
N PRO A 311 25.06 -53.19 8.83
CA PRO A 311 24.98 -54.64 8.77
C PRO A 311 24.57 -55.22 10.14
N GLY A 312 23.68 -56.21 10.13
CA GLY A 312 23.10 -56.82 11.34
C GLY A 312 21.92 -56.04 11.93
N LYS A 313 21.54 -54.89 11.36
CA LYS A 313 20.43 -54.06 11.85
C LYS A 313 19.46 -53.70 10.72
N PHE A 314 18.28 -53.20 11.10
CA PHE A 314 17.25 -52.79 10.16
C PHE A 314 16.59 -51.44 10.56
N CYS A 315 15.99 -50.76 9.58
CA CYS A 315 15.15 -49.57 9.80
C CYS A 315 13.83 -49.73 9.03
N ASN A 316 12.75 -50.01 9.75
CA ASN A 316 11.46 -50.41 9.18
C ASN A 316 10.48 -49.27 8.88
N ILE A 317 10.80 -48.05 9.29
CA ILE A 317 9.96 -46.87 9.05
C ILE A 317 10.68 -45.90 8.12
N THR A 318 9.91 -45.20 7.30
CA THR A 318 10.38 -43.97 6.63
C THR A 318 10.52 -42.87 7.67
N GLY A 319 11.50 -41.98 7.51
CA GLY A 319 11.68 -40.88 8.47
C GLY A 319 12.35 -41.32 9.77
N ALA A 320 13.10 -42.43 9.77
CA ALA A 320 13.73 -42.96 10.97
C ALA A 320 14.84 -42.03 11.48
N GLY A 321 14.76 -41.59 12.75
CA GLY A 321 15.85 -40.83 13.41
C GLY A 321 17.00 -41.71 13.90
N GLN A 322 16.79 -43.02 14.00
CA GLN A 322 17.75 -44.00 14.49
C GLN A 322 17.44 -45.38 13.92
N GLU A 323 18.37 -46.32 14.09
CA GLU A 323 18.16 -47.73 13.73
C GLU A 323 17.00 -48.33 14.55
N ALA A 324 16.15 -49.14 13.91
CA ALA A 324 14.95 -49.68 14.57
C ALA A 324 15.28 -50.84 15.52
N GLY A 325 16.28 -51.64 15.18
CA GLY A 325 16.74 -52.75 16.01
C GLY A 325 17.64 -53.72 15.24
N ASP A 326 17.89 -54.86 15.88
CA ASP A 326 18.75 -55.93 15.36
C ASP A 326 17.98 -56.87 14.43
N CYS A 327 18.68 -57.44 13.45
CA CYS A 327 18.16 -58.48 12.56
C CYS A 327 17.73 -59.69 13.39
N ASN A 328 16.58 -60.29 13.06
CA ASN A 328 16.06 -61.47 13.75
C ASN A 328 17.01 -62.66 13.58
N GLU A 329 17.05 -63.54 14.58
CA GLU A 329 17.73 -64.82 14.45
C GLU A 329 17.18 -65.64 13.27
N GLY A 330 18.04 -66.47 12.66
CA GLY A 330 17.72 -67.18 11.43
C GLY A 330 17.75 -66.31 10.18
N PHE A 331 18.06 -65.01 10.30
CA PHE A 331 18.25 -64.08 9.18
C PHE A 331 19.57 -63.32 9.33
N TYR A 332 20.11 -62.85 8.21
CA TYR A 332 21.24 -61.93 8.21
C TYR A 332 20.92 -60.69 7.38
N CYS A 333 21.38 -59.54 7.85
CA CYS A 333 21.16 -58.24 7.25
C CYS A 333 22.49 -57.67 6.74
N ILE A 334 22.68 -57.59 5.42
CA ILE A 334 23.94 -57.13 4.79
C ILE A 334 24.10 -55.60 4.94
N GLY A 335 22.99 -54.87 4.99
CA GLY A 335 22.94 -53.41 5.12
C GLY A 335 21.72 -52.84 4.39
N ARG A 336 21.26 -51.66 4.79
CA ARG A 336 20.00 -51.05 4.29
C ARG A 336 18.75 -51.93 4.46
N ALA A 337 18.75 -52.87 5.41
CA ALA A 337 17.58 -53.72 5.64
C ALA A 337 16.38 -52.90 6.14
N SER A 338 15.24 -53.02 5.45
CA SER A 338 13.98 -52.36 5.84
C SER A 338 13.09 -53.25 6.73
N ALA A 339 13.52 -54.46 7.03
CA ALA A 339 12.79 -55.41 7.86
C ALA A 339 13.79 -56.27 8.65
N PRO A 340 13.41 -56.78 9.84
CA PRO A 340 14.28 -57.64 10.64
C PRO A 340 14.47 -59.05 10.06
N SER A 341 13.62 -59.46 9.11
CA SER A 341 13.68 -60.77 8.43
C SER A 341 13.60 -60.59 6.90
N PRO A 342 14.68 -60.11 6.26
CA PRO A 342 14.72 -59.87 4.81
C PRO A 342 14.81 -61.18 4.00
N TYR A 343 14.30 -61.16 2.76
CA TYR A 343 14.33 -62.29 1.81
C TYR A 343 14.78 -61.88 0.40
N ASP A 344 15.24 -60.63 0.23
CA ASP A 344 15.52 -60.05 -1.08
C ASP A 344 16.91 -60.44 -1.64
N GLY A 345 17.79 -60.98 -0.78
CA GLY A 345 19.17 -61.29 -1.13
C GLY A 345 20.05 -60.06 -1.39
N ILE A 346 19.50 -58.84 -1.26
CA ILE A 346 20.17 -57.56 -1.51
C ILE A 346 20.47 -56.88 -0.17
N THR A 347 19.46 -56.71 0.67
CA THR A 347 19.59 -56.12 2.01
C THR A 347 19.76 -57.17 3.09
N GLY A 348 19.42 -58.43 2.78
CA GLY A 348 19.65 -59.60 3.62
C GLY A 348 18.89 -60.80 3.10
N ASN A 349 19.02 -61.94 3.79
CA ASN A 349 18.25 -63.14 3.45
C ASN A 349 18.04 -64.05 4.66
N ILE A 350 17.20 -65.06 4.50
CA ILE A 350 17.12 -66.20 5.39
C ILE A 350 18.47 -66.93 5.44
N CYS A 351 18.87 -67.36 6.63
CA CYS A 351 20.13 -68.09 6.81
C CYS A 351 20.11 -69.38 5.97
N PRO A 352 21.09 -69.61 5.08
CA PRO A 352 21.12 -70.81 4.25
C PRO A 352 21.44 -72.06 5.08
N SER A 353 21.06 -73.24 4.57
CA SER A 353 21.45 -74.52 5.17
C SER A 353 22.97 -74.66 5.21
N GLY A 354 23.48 -75.31 6.26
CA GLY A 354 24.91 -75.40 6.57
C GLY A 354 25.52 -74.13 7.17
N SER A 355 24.69 -73.13 7.46
CA SER A 355 25.04 -71.92 8.20
C SER A 355 24.10 -71.71 9.39
N TYR A 356 24.51 -70.82 10.30
CA TYR A 356 23.71 -70.31 11.40
C TYR A 356 23.82 -68.78 11.47
N CYS A 357 22.75 -68.13 11.92
CA CYS A 357 22.62 -66.69 12.00
C CYS A 357 22.00 -66.29 13.34
N PRO A 358 22.80 -65.99 14.38
CA PRO A 358 22.28 -65.44 15.63
C PRO A 358 21.67 -64.04 15.42
N VAL A 359 20.99 -63.50 16.45
CA VAL A 359 20.49 -62.11 16.44
C VAL A 359 21.60 -61.14 16.05
N ALA A 360 21.25 -60.11 15.28
CA ALA A 360 22.16 -59.08 14.78
C ALA A 360 23.23 -59.57 13.78
N SER A 361 22.99 -60.68 13.07
CA SER A 361 23.95 -61.20 12.08
C SER A 361 24.09 -60.30 10.85
N PRO A 362 25.30 -59.78 10.54
CA PRO A 362 25.56 -59.00 9.32
C PRO A 362 25.75 -59.87 8.07
N GLN A 363 26.05 -61.15 8.28
CA GLN A 363 26.25 -62.17 7.25
C GLN A 363 25.90 -63.53 7.86
N HIS A 364 25.74 -64.55 7.02
CA HIS A 364 25.61 -65.92 7.50
C HIS A 364 26.97 -66.50 7.92
N TYR A 365 26.99 -67.28 8.99
CA TYR A 365 28.19 -67.95 9.48
C TYR A 365 28.09 -69.44 9.22
N TYR A 366 29.11 -70.04 8.62
CA TYR A 366 29.13 -71.48 8.40
C TYR A 366 29.16 -72.26 9.72
N CYS A 367 28.48 -73.41 9.76
CA CYS A 367 28.58 -74.29 10.92
C CYS A 367 30.02 -74.75 11.16
N PRO A 368 30.52 -74.67 12.41
CA PRO A 368 31.85 -75.19 12.74
C PRO A 368 31.92 -76.71 12.53
N ASN A 369 33.14 -77.23 12.33
CA ASN A 369 33.35 -78.66 12.16
C ASN A 369 32.77 -79.45 13.34
N GLY A 370 32.07 -80.55 13.05
CA GLY A 370 31.36 -81.33 14.06
C GLY A 370 29.94 -80.85 14.35
N THR A 371 29.44 -79.84 13.64
CA THR A 371 28.05 -79.37 13.72
C THR A 371 27.43 -79.23 12.32
N TYR A 372 26.11 -79.23 12.22
CA TYR A 372 25.39 -79.11 10.95
C TYR A 372 24.01 -78.44 11.09
N THR A 373 23.47 -77.96 9.97
CA THR A 373 22.07 -77.50 9.84
C THR A 373 21.51 -77.91 8.47
N ASN A 374 20.44 -78.72 8.45
CA ASN A 374 19.83 -79.24 7.21
C ASN A 374 18.62 -78.44 6.72
N HIS A 375 18.36 -77.27 7.31
CA HIS A 375 17.24 -76.39 6.99
C HIS A 375 17.73 -74.94 6.94
N SER A 376 16.98 -74.07 6.26
CA SER A 376 17.21 -72.62 6.28
C SER A 376 16.63 -72.00 7.55
N GLY A 377 17.15 -70.85 7.96
CA GLY A 377 16.66 -70.11 9.12
C GLY A 377 17.24 -70.57 10.47
N ALA A 378 18.33 -71.33 10.47
CA ALA A 378 18.94 -71.80 11.70
C ALA A 378 19.61 -70.64 12.48
N ALA A 379 19.24 -70.48 13.76
CA ALA A 379 19.88 -69.52 14.67
C ALA A 379 21.19 -70.08 15.27
N VAL A 380 21.27 -71.40 15.41
CA VAL A 380 22.39 -72.16 15.97
C VAL A 380 22.61 -73.44 15.16
N CYS A 381 23.83 -73.99 15.18
CA CYS A 381 24.10 -75.30 14.58
C CYS A 381 23.82 -76.43 15.56
N TYR A 382 23.42 -77.59 15.04
CA TYR A 382 23.21 -78.79 15.84
C TYR A 382 24.48 -79.64 15.86
N ASP A 383 24.76 -80.27 16.99
CA ASP A 383 25.88 -81.21 17.11
C ASP A 383 25.70 -82.39 16.15
N CYS A 384 26.81 -82.88 15.59
CA CYS A 384 26.77 -84.05 14.73
C CYS A 384 26.29 -85.26 15.54
N PRO A 385 25.26 -86.01 15.08
CA PRO A 385 24.77 -87.16 15.82
C PRO A 385 25.81 -88.28 15.85
N ASP A 386 25.84 -89.05 16.94
CA ASP A 386 26.74 -90.19 17.08
C ASP A 386 26.71 -91.11 15.85
N GLY A 387 27.90 -91.55 15.41
CA GLY A 387 28.05 -92.43 14.23
C GLY A 387 27.91 -91.72 12.87
N HIS A 388 27.87 -90.39 12.85
CA HIS A 388 27.88 -89.56 11.64
C HIS A 388 29.08 -88.61 11.63
N TYR A 389 29.47 -88.11 10.46
CA TYR A 389 30.45 -87.05 10.29
C TYR A 389 29.83 -85.87 9.54
N CYS A 390 30.10 -84.65 10.02
CA CYS A 390 29.50 -83.41 9.52
C CYS A 390 30.56 -82.55 8.81
N VAL A 391 31.00 -82.99 7.63
CA VAL A 391 31.98 -82.27 6.78
C VAL A 391 31.28 -81.33 5.80
N ASN A 392 30.12 -81.72 5.28
CA ASN A 392 29.37 -80.93 4.30
C ASN A 392 28.60 -79.75 4.95
N ARG A 393 28.59 -79.65 6.29
CA ARG A 393 27.94 -78.62 7.14
C ARG A 393 26.42 -78.53 7.02
N ASP A 394 25.84 -78.90 5.88
CA ASP A 394 24.41 -78.92 5.57
C ASP A 394 23.74 -80.27 5.87
N ARG A 395 24.52 -81.32 6.15
CA ARG A 395 24.02 -82.65 6.52
C ARG A 395 25.02 -83.43 7.37
N ALA A 396 24.50 -84.40 8.10
CA ALA A 396 25.28 -85.43 8.80
C ALA A 396 25.35 -86.68 7.92
N ASP A 397 26.55 -87.07 7.48
CA ASP A 397 26.78 -88.25 6.64
C ASP A 397 27.17 -89.44 7.55
N PRO A 398 26.60 -90.65 7.38
CA PRO A 398 26.90 -91.78 8.25
C PRO A 398 28.34 -92.29 8.06
N CYS A 399 29.00 -92.70 9.15
CA CYS A 399 30.34 -93.31 9.08
C CYS A 399 30.33 -94.60 8.22
N LEU A 400 31.32 -94.75 7.35
CA LEU A 400 31.46 -95.94 6.51
C LEU A 400 31.80 -97.18 7.35
N PRO A 401 31.47 -98.40 6.88
CA PRO A 401 31.82 -99.64 7.58
C PRO A 401 33.32 -99.71 7.91
N GLY A 402 33.65 -99.83 9.19
CA GLY A 402 35.04 -99.88 9.70
C GLY A 402 35.57 -98.60 10.34
N MET A 403 34.77 -97.53 10.46
CA MET A 403 35.14 -96.25 11.10
C MET A 403 34.22 -95.93 12.29
N PHE A 404 34.73 -95.27 13.34
CA PHE A 404 33.95 -94.81 14.51
C PHE A 404 34.28 -93.35 14.83
N ASP A 405 33.34 -92.63 15.46
CA ASP A 405 33.49 -91.22 15.82
C ASP A 405 34.38 -91.07 17.08
N VAL A 406 35.32 -90.12 17.06
CA VAL A 406 36.21 -89.81 18.19
C VAL A 406 36.01 -88.35 18.53
N ILE A 407 35.12 -88.06 19.49
CA ILE A 407 35.00 -86.72 20.06
C ILE A 407 36.35 -86.35 20.66
N LEU A 408 36.90 -85.19 20.27
CA LEU A 408 38.13 -84.64 20.83
C LEU A 408 37.95 -84.37 22.33
N GLY A 409 38.23 -85.37 23.16
CA GLY A 409 38.34 -85.24 24.60
C GLY A 409 37.45 -86.18 25.40
N GLU A 410 37.69 -87.49 25.30
CA GLU A 410 37.72 -88.42 26.44
C GLU A 410 38.14 -89.81 25.93
N ILE A 411 39.29 -90.29 26.41
CA ILE A 411 39.68 -91.70 26.41
C ILE A 411 39.83 -92.12 27.87
#